data_AF-A0A2J6P6Z4-F1
#
_entry.id   AF-A0A2J6P6Z4-F1
#
_cell.length_a   1.000
_cell.length_b   1.000
_cell.length_c   1.000
_cell.angle_alpha   90.00
_cell.angle_beta   90.00
_cell.angle_gamma   90.00
#
_symmetry.space_group_name_H-M   'P 1'
#
loop_
_entity.id
_entity.type
_entity.pdbx_description
1 polymer ?
#
loop_
_entity_poly.entity_id
_entity_poly.type
_entity_poly.pdbx_seq_one_letter_code
_entity_poly.pdbx_strand_id
1 'polypeptide(L)'
;MKKLIAVTLTMLFLLTACSNQIYGKYKVKDNGGTIEIKKNDKVEVSNENEKGVLHGKINKDDQIITVYYGNHPMKMDYKLEDDTLELKLKAGSDEEVVKAKKVK
;
A
#
# COMPACT_ATOMS: atom_id res chain seq x y z
N MET A 1 -1.67 27.08 -40.28
CA MET A 1 -2.39 26.70 -39.04
C MET A 1 -2.25 25.19 -38.82
N LYS A 2 -2.28 24.74 -37.56
CA LYS A 2 -2.18 23.35 -37.04
C LYS A 2 -0.79 22.89 -36.61
N LYS A 3 -0.41 23.21 -35.37
CA LYS A 3 0.48 22.38 -34.52
C LYS A 3 0.19 22.70 -33.06
N LEU A 4 -0.83 22.09 -32.48
CA LEU A 4 -1.09 22.02 -31.04
C LEU A 4 -1.82 20.70 -30.81
N ILE A 5 -1.68 20.12 -29.61
CA ILE A 5 -2.02 18.74 -29.21
C ILE A 5 -0.85 17.76 -29.37
N ALA A 6 0.21 17.96 -28.58
CA ALA A 6 1.17 16.88 -28.26
C ALA A 6 1.51 16.79 -26.77
N VAL A 7 0.91 17.65 -25.92
CA VAL A 7 1.33 17.81 -24.51
C VAL A 7 0.40 17.11 -23.51
N THR A 8 -0.80 16.69 -23.93
CA THR A 8 -1.74 16.02 -23.02
C THR A 8 -1.51 14.52 -22.86
N LEU A 9 -0.81 13.85 -23.80
CA LEU A 9 -0.67 12.39 -23.78
C LEU A 9 0.43 11.90 -22.82
N THR A 10 1.50 12.66 -22.62
CA THR A 10 2.62 12.29 -21.73
C THR A 10 2.26 12.36 -20.24
N MET A 11 1.29 13.19 -19.85
CA MET A 11 0.88 13.33 -18.44
C MET A 11 0.09 12.11 -17.93
N LEU A 12 -0.61 11.40 -18.82
CA LEU A 12 -1.39 10.21 -18.48
C LEU A 12 -0.50 8.98 -18.13
N PHE A 13 0.73 8.93 -18.68
CA PHE A 13 1.67 7.83 -18.43
C PHE A 13 2.44 7.98 -17.10
N LEU A 14 2.59 9.19 -16.57
CA LEU A 14 3.27 9.40 -15.28
C LEU A 14 2.41 8.91 -14.10
N LEU A 15 1.09 9.08 -14.16
CA LEU A 15 0.17 8.64 -13.11
C LEU A 15 0.07 7.10 -13.01
N THR A 16 0.17 6.40 -14.14
CA THR A 16 0.12 4.93 -14.17
C THR A 16 1.42 4.27 -13.68
N ALA A 17 2.57 4.93 -13.83
CA ALA A 17 3.85 4.44 -13.34
C ALA A 17 3.93 4.43 -11.81
N CYS A 18 3.45 5.48 -11.13
CA CYS A 18 3.40 5.53 -9.67
C CYS A 18 2.42 4.49 -9.08
N SER A 19 1.27 4.25 -9.73
CA SER A 19 0.29 3.27 -9.24
C SER A 19 0.79 1.82 -9.29
N ASN A 20 1.75 1.48 -10.17
CA ASN A 20 2.33 0.14 -10.24
C ASN A 20 3.47 -0.09 -9.24
N GLN A 21 4.06 1.00 -8.72
CA GLN A 21 5.22 0.93 -7.83
C GLN A 21 4.87 0.32 -6.47
N ILE A 22 3.62 0.44 -6.01
CA ILE A 22 3.19 -0.08 -4.71
C ILE A 22 3.04 -1.61 -4.68
N TYR A 23 2.90 -2.28 -5.82
CA TYR A 23 2.77 -3.73 -5.83
C TYR A 23 4.07 -4.43 -5.45
N GLY A 24 3.97 -5.47 -4.63
CA GLY A 24 5.09 -6.26 -4.17
C GLY A 24 4.96 -6.68 -2.73
N LYS A 25 6.02 -7.30 -2.22
CA LYS A 25 6.13 -7.78 -0.85
C LYS A 25 6.98 -6.81 -0.04
N TYR A 26 6.56 -6.52 1.18
CA TYR A 26 7.22 -5.62 2.11
C TYR A 26 7.45 -6.36 3.43
N LYS A 27 8.61 -6.14 4.05
CA LYS A 27 8.95 -6.70 5.36
C LYS A 27 9.05 -5.57 6.39
N VAL A 28 8.30 -5.70 7.47
CA VAL A 28 8.37 -4.82 8.64
C VAL A 28 9.67 -5.14 9.39
N LYS A 29 10.48 -4.12 9.67
CA LYS A 29 11.81 -4.33 10.27
C LYS A 29 11.75 -4.92 11.68
N ASP A 30 10.75 -4.52 12.46
CA ASP A 30 10.81 -4.66 13.92
C ASP A 30 10.11 -5.91 14.48
N ASN A 31 9.21 -6.56 13.72
CA ASN A 31 8.41 -7.67 14.23
C ASN A 31 8.27 -8.90 13.31
N GLY A 32 9.01 -8.93 12.19
CA GLY A 32 8.92 -10.03 11.22
C GLY A 32 7.63 -10.07 10.40
N GLY A 33 6.77 -9.05 10.54
CA GLY A 33 5.56 -8.87 9.74
C GLY A 33 5.89 -8.71 8.27
N THR A 34 5.06 -9.31 7.43
CA THR A 34 5.13 -9.26 5.97
C THR A 34 3.81 -8.72 5.44
N ILE A 35 3.89 -7.79 4.49
CA ILE A 35 2.74 -7.19 3.81
C ILE A 35 2.93 -7.39 2.31
N GLU A 36 2.02 -8.09 1.66
CA GLU A 36 2.04 -8.30 0.21
C GLU A 36 0.87 -7.59 -0.44
N ILE A 37 1.16 -6.71 -1.40
CA ILE A 37 0.17 -5.96 -2.18
C ILE A 37 0.20 -6.52 -3.61
N LYS A 38 -0.86 -7.23 -3.98
CA LYS A 38 -0.99 -7.92 -5.28
C LYS A 38 -1.56 -6.99 -6.35
N LYS A 39 -1.28 -7.29 -7.62
CA LYS A 39 -1.73 -6.49 -8.78
C LYS A 39 -3.26 -6.37 -8.94
N ASN A 40 -4.02 -7.22 -8.27
CA ASN A 40 -5.49 -7.16 -8.22
C ASN A 40 -6.02 -6.40 -6.99
N ASP A 41 -5.18 -5.52 -6.43
CA ASP A 41 -5.47 -4.67 -5.27
C ASP A 41 -5.85 -5.45 -4.00
N LYS A 42 -5.50 -6.74 -3.94
CA LYS A 42 -5.57 -7.55 -2.71
C LYS A 42 -4.33 -7.35 -1.87
N VAL A 43 -4.53 -7.31 -0.56
CA VAL A 43 -3.47 -7.22 0.43
C VAL A 43 -3.47 -8.48 1.29
N GLU A 44 -2.30 -9.00 1.59
CA GLU A 44 -2.10 -10.09 2.55
C GLU A 44 -1.09 -9.65 3.60
N VAL A 45 -1.43 -9.81 4.87
CA VAL A 45 -0.56 -9.52 6.01
C VAL A 45 -0.31 -10.82 6.76
N SER A 46 0.94 -11.15 7.01
CA SER A 46 1.34 -12.31 7.78
C SER A 46 2.46 -11.96 8.74
N ASN A 47 2.64 -12.74 9.78
CA ASN A 47 3.75 -12.60 10.72
C ASN A 47 4.42 -13.96 10.86
N GLU A 48 5.75 -14.01 10.78
CA GLU A 48 6.53 -15.26 10.92
C GLU A 48 6.29 -15.93 12.30
N ASN A 49 5.88 -15.15 13.31
CA ASN A 49 5.62 -15.61 14.67
C ASN A 49 4.15 -16.02 14.92
N GLU A 50 3.23 -15.75 13.99
CA GLU A 50 1.80 -16.04 14.16
C GLU A 50 1.28 -16.96 13.06
N LYS A 51 0.44 -17.92 13.44
CA LYS A 51 -0.25 -18.78 12.46
C LYS A 51 -1.47 -18.04 11.94
N GLY A 52 -1.30 -17.26 10.87
CA GLY A 52 -2.42 -16.59 10.21
C GLY A 52 -1.98 -15.70 9.05
N VAL A 53 -2.85 -15.58 8.06
CA VAL A 53 -2.77 -14.56 7.03
C VAL A 53 -4.05 -13.73 7.13
N LEU A 54 -3.89 -12.43 7.38
CA LEU A 54 -4.99 -11.48 7.30
C LEU A 54 -5.10 -11.02 5.86
N HIS A 55 -6.33 -11.01 5.37
CA HIS A 55 -6.64 -10.56 4.03
C HIS A 55 -7.17 -9.13 4.06
N GLY A 56 -6.89 -8.39 2.99
CA GLY A 56 -7.23 -7.00 2.88
C GLY A 56 -7.34 -6.54 1.44
N LYS A 57 -7.56 -5.24 1.28
CA LYS A 57 -7.61 -4.55 0.00
C LYS A 57 -6.98 -3.17 0.10
N ILE A 58 -6.51 -2.66 -1.02
CA ILE A 58 -5.98 -1.30 -1.13
C ILE A 58 -6.92 -0.44 -1.97
N ASN A 59 -7.22 0.77 -1.48
CA ASN A 59 -7.80 1.85 -2.27
C ASN A 59 -6.70 2.88 -2.54
N LYS A 60 -6.27 2.97 -3.80
CA LYS A 60 -5.16 3.85 -4.20
C LYS A 60 -5.56 5.31 -4.33
N ASP A 61 -6.83 5.56 -4.62
CA ASP A 61 -7.35 6.93 -4.77
C ASP A 61 -7.43 7.62 -3.41
N ASP A 62 -7.90 6.89 -2.39
CA ASP A 62 -8.01 7.38 -1.01
C ASP A 62 -6.71 7.21 -0.21
N GLN A 63 -5.70 6.51 -0.75
CA GLN A 63 -4.48 6.12 -0.05
C GLN A 63 -4.74 5.31 1.23
N ILE A 64 -5.69 4.37 1.18
CA ILE A 64 -6.08 3.54 2.33
C ILE A 64 -5.85 2.06 2.05
N ILE A 65 -5.24 1.36 3.01
CA ILE A 65 -5.24 -0.11 3.09
C ILE A 65 -6.24 -0.54 4.15
N THR A 66 -7.12 -1.49 3.81
CA THR A 66 -8.06 -2.11 4.75
C THR A 66 -7.68 -3.57 4.94
N VAL A 67 -7.41 -3.99 6.17
CA VAL A 67 -7.17 -5.39 6.55
C VAL A 67 -8.35 -5.88 7.38
N TYR A 68 -8.78 -7.12 7.16
CA TYR A 68 -9.90 -7.72 7.85
C TYR A 68 -9.41 -8.70 8.91
N TYR A 69 -9.69 -8.39 10.18
CA TYR A 69 -9.52 -9.32 11.30
C TYR A 69 -10.91 -9.80 11.73
N GLY A 70 -11.27 -11.01 11.33
CA GLY A 70 -12.66 -11.48 11.42
C GLY A 70 -13.60 -10.56 10.63
N ASN A 71 -14.64 -10.04 11.28
CA ASN A 71 -15.61 -9.10 10.68
C ASN A 71 -15.25 -7.63 10.89
N HIS A 72 -14.08 -7.32 11.46
CA HIS A 72 -13.68 -5.95 11.78
C HIS A 72 -12.71 -5.41 10.72
N PRO A 73 -13.14 -4.41 9.90
CA PRO A 73 -12.24 -3.76 8.97
C PRO A 73 -11.34 -2.77 9.71
N MET A 74 -10.03 -2.97 9.58
CA MET A 74 -9.00 -2.07 10.09
C MET A 74 -8.45 -1.24 8.94
N LYS A 75 -8.71 0.07 8.96
CA LYS A 75 -8.25 1.01 7.92
C LYS A 75 -6.96 1.67 8.36
N MET A 76 -6.00 1.75 7.45
CA MET A 76 -4.71 2.40 7.64
C MET A 76 -4.46 3.32 6.47
N ASP A 77 -4.10 4.57 6.76
CA ASP A 77 -3.58 5.47 5.74
C ASP A 77 -2.21 4.93 5.31
N TYR A 78 -1.88 4.98 4.02
CA TYR A 78 -0.56 4.56 3.55
C TYR A 78 0.15 5.65 2.75
N LYS A 79 1.47 5.64 2.84
CA LYS A 79 2.36 6.43 1.99
C LYS A 79 3.47 5.53 1.45
N LEU A 80 3.78 5.68 0.16
CA LEU A 80 4.92 5.01 -0.46
C LEU A 80 5.99 6.06 -0.76
N GLU A 81 7.17 5.89 -0.14
CA GLU A 81 8.36 6.69 -0.42
C GLU A 81 9.48 5.74 -0.86
N ASP A 82 9.92 5.86 -2.11
CA ASP A 82 10.86 4.95 -2.75
C ASP A 82 10.41 3.47 -2.66
N ASP A 83 11.09 2.70 -1.81
CA ASP A 83 10.84 1.29 -1.50
C ASP A 83 10.30 1.10 -0.06
N THR A 84 9.86 2.18 0.60
CA THR A 84 9.32 2.13 1.97
C THR A 84 7.83 2.41 1.96
N LEU A 85 7.06 1.43 2.44
CA LEU A 85 5.64 1.57 2.72
C LEU A 85 5.48 2.00 4.18
N GLU A 86 4.97 3.20 4.40
CA GLU A 86 4.55 3.70 5.71
C GLU A 86 3.04 3.50 5.86
N LEU A 87 2.63 2.84 6.94
CA LEU A 87 1.23 2.63 7.31
C LEU A 87 0.96 3.38 8.61
N LYS A 88 -0.12 4.17 8.61
CA LYS A 88 -0.58 4.90 9.78
C LYS A 88 -1.91 4.36 10.24
N LEU A 89 -1.92 3.83 11.45
CA LEU A 89 -3.12 3.41 12.13
C LEU A 89 -3.56 4.52 13.08
N LYS A 90 -4.82 4.95 12.97
CA LYS A 90 -5.42 5.91 13.89
C LYS A 90 -6.46 5.22 14.74
N ALA A 91 -6.29 5.28 16.06
CA ALA A 91 -7.24 4.80 17.05
C ALA A 91 -7.60 5.95 18.00
N GLY A 92 -8.59 6.77 17.62
CA GLY A 92 -8.94 7.96 18.38
C GLY A 92 -7.85 9.04 18.28
N SER A 93 -7.29 9.44 19.43
CA SER A 93 -6.15 10.37 19.49
C SER A 93 -4.79 9.69 19.29
N ASP A 94 -4.74 8.36 19.35
CA ASP A 94 -3.51 7.60 19.23
C ASP A 94 -3.20 7.32 17.75
N GLU A 95 -1.97 7.60 17.34
CA GLU A 95 -1.43 7.29 16.01
C GLU A 95 -0.25 6.34 16.15
N GLU A 96 -0.33 5.19 15.48
CA GLU A 96 0.76 4.24 15.36
C GLU A 96 1.25 4.24 13.91
N VAL A 97 2.57 4.32 13.73
CA VAL A 97 3.22 4.34 12.41
C VAL A 97 4.09 3.10 12.25
N VAL A 98 3.76 2.28 11.26
CA VAL A 98 4.52 1.08 10.91
C VAL A 98 5.22 1.29 9.58
N LYS A 99 6.52 0.98 9.52
CA LYS A 99 7.33 1.10 8.29
C LYS A 99 7.76 -0.28 7.80
N ALA A 100 7.45 -0.57 6.54
CA ALA A 100 7.81 -1.81 5.88
C ALA A 100 8.65 -1.51 4.64
N LYS A 101 9.76 -2.24 4.46
CA LYS A 101 10.64 -2.07 3.29
C LYS A 101 10.33 -3.13 2.25
N LYS A 102 10.26 -2.72 0.98
CA LYS A 102 10.03 -3.61 -0.15
C LYS A 102 11.18 -4.62 -0.24
N VAL A 103 10.82 -5.88 -0.40
CA VAL A 103 11.74 -6.98 -0.68
C VAL A 103 11.62 -7.34 -2.16
N LYS A 104 12.77 -7.41 -2.83
CA LYS A 104 12.88 -7.72 -4.27
C LYS A 104 12.58 -9.19 -4.54
#